data_AF-A0A9D7CZX8-F1
#
_entry.id   AF-A0A9D7CZX8-F1
#
_cell.length_a   1.000
_cell.length_b   1.000
_cell.length_c   1.000
_cell.angle_alpha   90.00
_cell.angle_beta   90.00
_cell.angle_gamma   90.00
#
_symmetry.space_group_name_H-M   'P 1'
#
loop_
_entity.id
_entity.type
_entity.pdbx_description
1 polymer ?
#
loop_
_entity_poly.entity_id
_entity_poly.type
_entity_poly.pdbx_seq_one_letter_code
_entity_poly.pdbx_strand_id
1 'polypeptide(L)'
;MNPSNRSEYVTRDRILKLLSDDEVARVSTAETAAQLDEGDEYVDLEAPERGVRKALTSSSTPMGRVLPRKAVRDKTWQDIVVLLSDRHAEGAPTTTH
;
A
#
# COMPACT_ATOMS: atom_id res chain seq x y z
N MET A 1 21.06 3.61 10.66
CA MET A 1 19.66 3.15 10.69
C MET A 1 18.78 4.40 10.67
N ASN A 2 18.08 4.69 9.57
CA ASN A 2 17.20 5.86 9.50
C ASN A 2 15.87 5.56 10.22
N PRO A 3 15.37 6.43 11.10
CA PRO A 3 14.12 6.21 11.83
C PRO A 3 12.90 6.09 10.90
N SER A 4 12.94 6.74 9.72
CA SER A 4 11.88 6.68 8.70
C SER A 4 11.61 5.24 8.23
N ASN A 5 12.68 4.47 7.98
CA ASN A 5 12.57 3.08 7.56
C ASN A 5 11.86 2.20 8.59
N ARG A 6 12.09 2.43 9.88
CA ARG A 6 11.44 1.61 10.92
C ARG A 6 9.93 1.77 10.88
N SER A 7 9.45 2.99 10.68
CA SER A 7 8.02 3.29 10.57
C SER A 7 7.42 2.64 9.31
N GLU A 8 8.13 2.67 8.18
CA GLU A 8 7.71 2.02 6.93
C GLU A 8 7.54 0.49 7.13
N TYR A 9 8.54 -0.18 7.71
CA TYR A 9 8.48 -1.62 8.00
C TYR A 9 7.34 -2.00 8.95
N VAL A 10 7.12 -1.24 10.02
CA VAL A 10 6.05 -1.54 10.99
C VAL A 10 4.66 -1.43 10.35
N THR A 11 4.47 -0.50 9.42
CA THR A 11 3.17 -0.36 8.75
C THR A 11 2.98 -1.33 7.63
N ARG A 12 4.02 -1.65 6.88
CA ARG A 12 3.98 -2.79 5.96
C ARG A 12 3.58 -4.06 6.71
N ASP A 13 4.18 -4.35 7.87
CA ASP A 13 3.81 -5.51 8.70
C ASP A 13 2.35 -5.45 9.17
N ARG A 14 1.86 -4.29 9.61
CA ARG A 14 0.45 -4.11 9.99
C ARG A 14 -0.51 -4.32 8.82
N ILE A 15 -0.19 -3.77 7.64
CA ILE A 15 -0.98 -3.97 6.41
C ILE A 15 -1.02 -5.46 6.08
N LEU A 16 0.13 -6.14 6.05
CA LEU A 16 0.20 -7.58 5.77
C LEU A 16 -0.58 -8.43 6.79
N LYS A 17 -0.65 -8.01 8.06
CA LYS A 17 -1.46 -8.67 9.09
C LYS A 17 -2.98 -8.46 8.95
N LEU A 18 -3.42 -7.43 8.24
CA LEU A 18 -4.83 -7.21 7.92
C LEU A 18 -5.31 -8.13 6.79
N LEU A 19 -4.39 -8.57 5.92
CA LEU A 19 -4.70 -9.50 4.86
C LEU A 19 -4.92 -10.91 5.39
N SER A 20 -5.98 -11.56 4.90
CA SER A 20 -6.16 -13.00 5.06
C SER A 20 -5.21 -13.78 4.15
N ASP A 21 -4.93 -15.04 4.48
CA ASP A 21 -4.08 -15.94 3.67
C ASP A 21 -4.53 -16.01 2.18
N ASP A 22 -5.83 -16.04 1.94
CA ASP A 22 -6.45 -15.96 0.60
C ASP A 22 -6.14 -14.64 -0.12
N GLU A 23 -6.14 -13.51 0.59
CA GLU A 23 -5.79 -12.20 0.01
C GLU A 23 -4.29 -12.11 -0.26
N VAL A 24 -3.44 -12.67 0.63
CA VAL A 24 -1.99 -12.77 0.41
C VAL A 24 -1.70 -13.57 -0.86
N ALA A 25 -2.38 -14.70 -1.07
CA ALA A 25 -2.23 -15.51 -2.29
C ALA A 25 -2.63 -14.74 -3.56
N ARG A 26 -3.71 -13.95 -3.51
CA ARG A 26 -4.14 -13.08 -4.61
C ARG A 26 -3.15 -11.94 -4.87
N VAL A 27 -2.62 -11.35 -3.82
CA VAL A 27 -1.58 -10.32 -3.92
C VAL A 27 -0.35 -10.92 -4.58
N SER A 28 0.18 -12.06 -4.11
CA SER A 28 1.33 -12.71 -4.74
C SER A 28 1.08 -13.16 -6.19
N THR A 29 -0.16 -13.53 -6.53
CA THR A 29 -0.55 -13.78 -7.92
C THR A 29 -0.52 -12.50 -8.74
N ALA A 30 -1.03 -11.39 -8.20
CA ALA A 30 -1.00 -10.08 -8.84
C ALA A 30 0.42 -9.49 -8.92
N GLU A 31 1.30 -9.78 -7.96
CA GLU A 31 2.73 -9.42 -7.99
C GLU A 31 3.49 -10.15 -9.09
N THR A 32 3.02 -11.35 -9.46
CA THR A 32 3.55 -12.14 -10.58
C THR A 32 3.01 -11.66 -11.93
N ALA A 33 1.93 -10.87 -11.95
CA ALA A 33 1.46 -10.24 -13.16
C ALA A 33 2.51 -9.25 -13.68
N ALA A 34 2.50 -8.98 -14.99
CA ALA A 34 3.48 -8.10 -15.61
C ALA A 34 3.18 -6.60 -15.38
N GLN A 35 1.90 -6.24 -15.22
CA GLN A 35 1.49 -4.86 -14.94
C GLN A 35 0.15 -4.78 -14.18
N LEU A 36 -0.05 -3.70 -13.41
CA LEU A 36 -1.38 -3.31 -12.93
C LEU A 36 -2.24 -2.86 -14.12
N ASP A 37 -3.55 -3.01 -13.96
CA ASP A 37 -4.48 -2.49 -14.97
C ASP A 37 -4.48 -0.97 -14.92
N GLU A 38 -4.74 -0.31 -16.05
CA GLU A 38 -4.78 1.14 -16.10
C GLU A 38 -5.93 1.67 -15.25
N GLY A 39 -5.63 2.58 -14.32
CA GLY A 39 -6.60 3.12 -13.37
C GLY A 39 -6.85 2.27 -12.12
N ASP A 40 -6.21 1.09 -12.00
CA ASP A 40 -6.34 0.25 -10.80
C ASP A 40 -5.73 0.97 -9.58
N GLU A 41 -6.46 0.97 -8.48
CA GLU A 41 -5.99 1.55 -7.22
C GLU A 41 -5.02 0.58 -6.55
N TYR A 42 -3.90 1.10 -6.07
CA TYR A 42 -2.89 0.32 -5.38
C TYR A 42 -2.25 1.11 -4.24
N VAL A 43 -1.78 0.40 -3.22
CA VAL A 43 -0.95 0.97 -2.16
C VAL A 43 0.49 0.53 -2.39
N ASP A 44 1.42 1.46 -2.27
CA ASP A 44 2.85 1.17 -2.33
C ASP A 44 3.32 0.70 -0.95
N LEU A 45 3.80 -0.55 -0.84
CA LEU A 45 4.25 -1.12 0.43
C LEU A 45 5.69 -0.71 0.78
N GLU A 46 6.44 -0.12 -0.16
CA GLU A 46 7.73 0.52 0.15
C GLU A 46 7.51 1.85 0.84
N ALA A 47 6.55 2.63 0.34
CA ALA A 47 6.20 3.94 0.86
C ALA A 47 4.69 4.02 1.19
N PRO A 48 4.22 3.29 2.23
CA PRO A 48 2.81 3.27 2.62
C PRO A 48 2.30 4.67 3.01
N GLU A 49 3.17 5.56 3.45
CA GLU A 49 2.86 6.97 3.73
C GLU A 49 2.29 7.74 2.52
N ARG A 50 2.55 7.28 1.30
CA ARG A 50 2.02 7.89 0.08
C ARG A 50 0.52 7.62 -0.12
N GLY A 51 -0.05 6.72 0.68
CA GLY A 51 -1.47 6.38 0.63
C GLY A 51 -1.84 5.58 -0.63
N VAL A 52 -3.12 5.67 -1.00
CA VAL A 52 -3.66 5.04 -2.20
C VAL A 52 -3.24 5.80 -3.45
N ARG A 53 -2.69 5.07 -4.42
CA ARG A 53 -2.29 5.58 -5.73
C ARG A 53 -3.07 4.87 -6.83
N LYS A 54 -3.12 5.47 -8.01
CA LYS A 54 -3.72 4.86 -9.20
C LYS A 54 -2.64 4.49 -10.20
N ALA A 55 -2.78 3.30 -10.78
CA ALA A 55 -1.90 2.81 -11.83
C ALA A 55 -2.07 3.69 -13.06
N LEU A 56 -0.99 4.35 -13.45
CA LEU A 56 -0.94 5.11 -14.70
C LEU A 56 -0.22 4.25 -15.74
N THR A 57 -0.67 4.32 -16.99
CA THR A 57 -0.15 3.59 -18.17
C THR A 57 1.38 3.60 -18.28
N SER A 58 2.02 4.67 -17.80
CA SER A 58 3.46 4.91 -17.93
C SER A 58 4.28 4.50 -16.69
N SER A 59 3.64 3.97 -15.65
CA SER A 59 4.31 3.63 -14.40
C SER A 59 4.77 2.18 -14.42
N SER A 60 6.05 1.96 -14.72
CA SER A 60 6.74 0.68 -14.45
C SER A 60 6.99 0.56 -12.94
N THR A 61 5.90 0.47 -12.17
CA THR A 61 6.00 0.26 -10.72
C THR A 61 6.35 -1.20 -10.50
N PRO A 62 7.45 -1.53 -9.82
CA PRO A 62 7.83 -2.91 -9.54
C PRO A 62 6.72 -3.58 -8.73
N MET A 63 6.07 -4.58 -9.31
CA MET A 63 4.83 -5.14 -8.77
C MET A 63 5.05 -5.91 -7.47
N GLY A 64 6.25 -6.42 -7.20
CA GLY A 64 6.57 -7.21 -5.99
C GLY A 64 6.55 -6.46 -4.66
N ARG A 65 6.05 -5.21 -4.63
CA ARG A 65 5.91 -4.38 -3.43
C ARG A 65 4.69 -3.46 -3.49
N VAL A 66 3.72 -3.74 -4.36
CA VAL A 66 2.44 -3.01 -4.37
C VAL A 66 1.29 -3.91 -3.97
N LEU A 67 0.29 -3.31 -3.33
CA LEU A 67 -0.94 -3.96 -2.94
C LEU A 67 -2.08 -3.46 -3.85
N PRO A 68 -2.51 -4.24 -4.84
CA PRO A 68 -3.64 -3.87 -5.70
C PRO A 68 -4.95 -3.95 -4.92
N ARG A 69 -5.84 -2.97 -5.14
CA ARG A 69 -7.19 -2.95 -4.58
C ARG A 69 -8.00 -4.18 -4.94
N LYS A 70 -7.85 -4.67 -6.17
CA LYS A 70 -8.55 -5.85 -6.69
C LYS A 70 -8.10 -7.17 -6.04
N ALA A 71 -6.90 -7.20 -5.46
CA ALA A 71 -6.36 -8.39 -4.80
C ALA A 71 -6.86 -8.53 -3.36
N VAL A 72 -7.39 -7.46 -2.76
CA VAL A 72 -7.92 -7.44 -1.41
C VAL A 72 -9.43 -7.20 -1.38
N ARG A 73 -10.08 -7.63 -0.31
CA ARG A 73 -11.51 -7.41 -0.10
C ARG A 73 -11.76 -5.96 0.27
N ASP A 74 -12.97 -5.48 -0.03
CA ASP A 74 -13.42 -4.11 0.28
C ASP A 74 -13.22 -3.72 1.73
N LYS A 75 -13.51 -4.65 2.65
CA LYS A 75 -13.34 -4.44 4.09
C LYS A 75 -11.87 -4.25 4.46
N THR A 76 -11.00 -5.18 4.05
CA THR A 76 -9.56 -5.12 4.27
C THR A 76 -8.96 -3.84 3.68
N TRP A 77 -9.41 -3.46 2.49
CA TRP A 77 -8.98 -2.21 1.87
C TRP A 77 -9.35 -0.97 2.70
N GLN A 78 -10.58 -0.90 3.21
CA GLN A 78 -11.00 0.21 4.06
C GLN A 78 -10.15 0.30 5.33
N ASP A 79 -9.90 -0.82 6.02
CA ASP A 79 -9.01 -0.87 7.18
C ASP A 79 -7.60 -0.35 6.84
N ILE A 80 -7.06 -0.72 5.68
CA ILE A 80 -5.76 -0.24 5.20
C ILE A 80 -5.81 1.28 4.97
N VAL A 81 -6.82 1.79 4.26
CA VAL A 81 -6.95 3.23 3.98
C VAL A 81 -7.07 4.05 5.26
N VAL A 82 -7.84 3.56 6.25
CA VAL A 82 -7.95 4.20 7.57
C VAL A 82 -6.60 4.23 8.27
N LEU A 83 -5.89 3.10 8.29
CA LEU A 83 -4.56 3.01 8.90
C LEU A 83 -3.53 3.93 8.23
N LEU A 84 -3.59 4.07 6.90
CA LEU A 84 -2.72 4.98 6.15
C LEU A 84 -3.07 6.45 6.42
N SER A 85 -4.36 6.76 6.53
CA SER A 85 -4.85 8.13 6.80
C SER A 85 -4.50 8.59 8.21
N ASP A 86 -4.62 7.71 9.21
CA ASP A 86 -4.21 7.93 10.59
C ASP A 86 -2.71 8.27 10.67
N ARG A 87 -1.88 7.50 9.95
CA ARG A 87 -0.44 7.76 9.88
C ARG A 87 -0.05 9.00 9.10
N HIS A 88 -0.77 9.34 8.03
CA HIS A 88 -0.53 10.58 7.30
C HIS A 88 -0.83 11.80 8.19
N ALA A 89 -1.80 11.69 9.10
CA ALA A 89 -2.08 12.72 10.10
C ALA A 89 -0.96 12.85 11.16
N GLU A 90 -0.34 11.75 11.59
CA GLU A 90 0.80 11.78 12.51
C GLU A 90 2.13 12.23 11.85
N GLY A 91 2.28 12.02 10.55
CA GLY A 91 3.49 12.32 9.78
C GLY A 91 3.52 13.69 9.10
N ALA A 92 2.41 14.43 9.07
CA ALA A 92 2.37 15.76 8.47
C ALA A 92 3.16 16.76 9.34
N PRO A 93 4.27 17.35 8.85
CA PRO A 93 4.84 18.51 9.51
C PRO A 93 3.79 19.61 9.41
N THR A 94 3.29 20.07 10.55
CA THR A 94 2.64 21.37 10.67
C THR A 94 3.64 22.44 10.23
N THR A 95 3.70 22.72 8.92
CA THR A 95 4.35 23.93 8.40
C THR A 95 3.46 25.10 8.79
N THR A 96 3.74 25.64 9.98
CA THR A 96 3.35 26.99 10.38
C THR A 96 3.93 27.97 9.37
N HIS A 97 3.08 28.81 8.78
CA HIS A 97 3.48 30.09 8.21
C HIS A 97 2.37 31.13 8.37
#